data_AF-A0A7W0FW14-F1
#
_entry.id   AF-A0A7W0FW14-F1
#
_cell.length_a   1.000
_cell.length_b   1.000
_cell.length_c   1.000
_cell.angle_alpha   90.00
_cell.angle_beta   90.00
_cell.angle_gamma   90.00
#
_symmetry.space_group_name_H-M   'P 1'
#
loop_
_entity.id
_entity.type
_entity.pdbx_description
1 polymer ?
#
loop_
_entity_poly.entity_id
_entity_poly.type
_entity_poly.pdbx_seq_one_letter_code
_entity_poly.pdbx_strand_id
1 'polypeptide(L)'
;MLINSNSTFRYSAFGEEKVLGDTLSPWRYSGKRMDPETGLVYFGKRYYAPNTLCWLTPDPIGDGDGPNYYAYVHNNPLLYNDPDGRLAFLI
;
A
#
# COMPACT_ATOMS: atom_id res chain seq x y z
N MET A 1 -20.75 26.37 2.85
CA MET A 1 -21.41 25.12 2.41
C MET A 1 -20.48 23.99 2.82
N LEU A 2 -20.78 23.29 3.92
CA LEU A 2 -19.95 22.17 4.38
C LEU A 2 -20.40 20.93 3.60
N ILE A 3 -19.59 20.49 2.64
CA ILE A 3 -19.81 19.22 1.94
C ILE A 3 -19.46 18.09 2.91
N ASN A 4 -20.48 17.55 3.60
CA ASN A 4 -20.38 16.26 4.26
C ASN A 4 -20.20 15.17 3.19
N SER A 5 -18.95 14.94 2.82
CA SER A 5 -18.55 13.94 1.85
C SER A 5 -17.79 12.84 2.60
N ASN A 6 -18.53 11.80 3.00
CA ASN A 6 -17.92 10.61 3.57
C ASN A 6 -17.43 9.71 2.42
N SER A 7 -16.12 9.61 2.26
CA SER A 7 -15.49 8.63 1.35
C SER A 7 -15.46 7.26 2.01
N THR A 8 -15.95 6.22 1.33
CA THR A 8 -15.83 4.83 1.80
C THR A 8 -14.95 4.04 0.85
N PHE A 9 -13.92 3.40 1.40
CA PHE A 9 -12.98 2.59 0.65
C PHE A 9 -13.06 1.12 1.09
N ARG A 10 -13.02 0.21 0.13
CA ARG A 10 -12.86 -1.23 0.39
C ARG A 10 -11.60 -1.71 -0.30
N TYR A 11 -10.85 -2.55 0.40
CA TYR A 11 -9.59 -3.08 -0.10
C TYR A 11 -9.61 -4.59 -0.12
N SER A 12 -8.96 -5.20 -1.11
CA SER A 12 -8.53 -6.59 -1.00
C SER A 12 -7.43 -6.72 0.07
N ALA A 13 -7.06 -7.95 0.42
CA ALA A 13 -5.98 -8.18 1.38
C ALA A 13 -4.68 -7.48 0.98
N PHE A 14 -4.39 -7.40 -0.33
CA PHE A 14 -3.20 -6.77 -0.90
C PHE A 14 -3.42 -5.32 -1.33
N GLY A 15 -4.54 -4.69 -0.95
CA GLY A 15 -4.74 -3.27 -1.16
C GLY A 15 -5.32 -2.86 -2.52
N GLU A 16 -5.78 -3.80 -3.35
CA GLU A 16 -6.58 -3.43 -4.52
C GLU A 16 -7.85 -2.72 -4.05
N GLU A 17 -8.08 -1.52 -4.58
CA GLU A 17 -9.13 -0.65 -4.11
C GLU A 17 -10.42 -0.82 -4.93
N LYS A 18 -11.55 -0.92 -4.22
CA LYS A 18 -12.87 -0.70 -4.79
C LYS A 18 -13.44 0.59 -4.19
N VAL A 19 -13.39 1.65 -4.98
CA VAL A 19 -13.88 2.98 -4.60
C VAL A 19 -15.40 3.00 -4.52
N LEU A 20 -15.95 3.50 -3.42
CA LEU A 20 -17.38 3.73 -3.25
C LEU A 20 -17.61 5.21 -2.87
N GLY A 21 -18.16 5.97 -3.81
CA GLY A 21 -18.45 7.40 -3.61
C GLY A 21 -17.26 8.30 -3.90
N ASP A 22 -17.22 9.44 -3.22
CA ASP A 22 -16.29 10.53 -3.52
C ASP A 22 -14.85 10.22 -3.07
N THR A 23 -13.84 10.64 -3.84
CA THR A 23 -12.43 10.23 -3.68
C THR A 23 -11.54 11.34 -3.11
N LEU A 24 -12.06 12.10 -2.16
CA LEU A 24 -11.45 13.36 -1.71
C LEU A 24 -10.20 13.20 -0.85
N SER A 25 -10.07 12.10 -0.11
CA SER A 25 -8.86 11.83 0.68
C SER A 25 -7.71 11.42 -0.25
N PRO A 26 -6.43 11.71 0.04
CA PRO A 26 -5.29 11.06 -0.61
C PRO A 26 -4.78 9.84 0.17
N TRP A 27 -5.24 9.64 1.41
CA TRP A 27 -4.84 8.55 2.28
C TRP A 27 -5.68 7.30 1.98
N ARG A 28 -5.00 6.19 1.75
CA ARG A 28 -5.56 4.93 1.26
C ARG A 28 -5.06 3.74 2.08
N TYR A 29 -4.82 2.63 1.41
CA TYR A 29 -4.37 1.36 1.96
C TYR A 29 -3.16 1.52 2.89
N SER A 30 -3.16 0.79 4.00
CA SER A 30 -2.14 0.87 5.07
C SER A 30 -1.87 2.29 5.61
N GLY A 31 -2.82 3.22 5.47
CA GLY A 31 -2.64 4.61 5.88
C GLY A 31 -1.61 5.36 5.04
N LYS A 32 -1.30 4.89 3.83
CA LYS A 32 -0.32 5.48 2.92
C LYS A 32 -1.00 6.35 1.86
N ARG A 33 -0.25 7.27 1.27
CA ARG A 33 -0.76 8.11 0.18
C ARG A 33 -0.76 7.31 -1.11
N MET A 34 -1.87 7.40 -1.84
CA MET A 34 -1.96 6.87 -3.20
C MET A 34 -1.84 8.01 -4.21
N ASP A 35 -1.12 7.77 -5.28
CA ASP A 35 -1.02 8.66 -6.43
C ASP A 35 -2.17 8.34 -7.42
N PRO A 36 -3.15 9.25 -7.60
CA PRO A 36 -4.35 8.98 -8.40
C PRO A 36 -4.06 8.78 -9.90
N GLU A 37 -2.92 9.26 -10.40
CA GLU A 37 -2.56 9.13 -11.82
C GLU A 37 -2.06 7.72 -12.14
N THR A 38 -1.40 7.08 -11.18
CA THR A 38 -0.74 5.79 -11.36
C THR A 38 -1.37 4.64 -10.58
N GLY A 39 -2.15 4.95 -9.54
CA GLY A 39 -2.69 3.98 -8.58
C GLY A 39 -1.64 3.44 -7.61
N LEU A 40 -0.42 3.98 -7.61
CA LEU A 40 0.68 3.52 -6.76
C LEU A 40 0.56 4.06 -5.35
N VAL A 41 0.97 3.26 -4.37
CA VAL A 41 0.93 3.62 -2.97
C VAL A 41 2.35 3.92 -2.47
N TYR A 42 2.58 5.13 -1.98
CA TYR A 42 3.89 5.58 -1.52
C TYR A 42 4.11 5.24 -0.04
N PHE A 43 5.07 4.37 0.23
CA PHE A 43 5.44 3.95 1.59
C PHE A 43 6.58 4.76 2.20
N GLY A 44 7.27 5.58 1.41
CA GLY A 44 8.39 6.41 1.87
C GLY A 44 9.71 6.01 1.22
N LYS A 45 10.00 4.71 1.13
CA LYS A 45 11.22 4.20 0.48
C LYS A 45 10.94 3.49 -0.84
N ARG A 46 9.74 2.93 -0.97
CA ARG A 46 9.29 2.24 -2.17
C ARG A 46 7.87 2.68 -2.53
N TYR A 47 7.56 2.54 -3.81
CA TYR A 47 6.18 2.56 -4.31
C TYR A 47 5.69 1.12 -4.39
N TYR A 48 4.54 0.87 -3.79
CA TYR A 48 3.82 -0.40 -3.88
C TYR A 48 2.77 -0.30 -5.00
N ALA A 49 2.65 -1.35 -5.78
CA ALA A 49 1.67 -1.47 -6.86
C ALA A 49 0.59 -2.50 -6.45
N PRO A 50 -0.57 -2.05 -5.94
CA PRO A 50 -1.60 -2.98 -5.47
C PRO A 50 -2.18 -3.87 -6.58
N ASN A 51 -2.16 -3.41 -7.83
CA ASN A 51 -2.63 -4.16 -9.00
C ASN A 51 -1.73 -5.35 -9.38
N THR A 52 -0.44 -5.28 -9.08
CA THR A 52 0.54 -6.36 -9.35
C THR A 52 0.98 -7.07 -8.08
N LEU A 53 0.50 -6.62 -6.91
CA LEU A 53 0.77 -7.21 -5.60
C LEU A 53 2.26 -7.18 -5.21
N CYS A 54 3.05 -6.26 -5.76
CA CYS A 54 4.49 -6.19 -5.55
C CYS A 54 5.02 -4.76 -5.42
N TRP A 55 6.25 -4.63 -4.90
CA TRP A 55 7.00 -3.38 -4.95
C TRP A 55 7.45 -3.07 -6.38
N LEU A 56 7.54 -1.79 -6.74
CA LEU A 56 8.08 -1.37 -8.04
C LEU A 56 9.60 -1.43 -8.13
N THR A 57 10.27 -1.33 -6.98
CA THR A 57 11.73 -1.31 -6.88
C THR A 57 12.19 -2.38 -5.90
N PRO A 58 13.38 -2.97 -6.11
CA PRO A 58 13.94 -3.94 -5.17
C PRO A 58 14.14 -3.30 -3.79
N ASP A 59 14.10 -4.14 -2.75
CA ASP A 59 14.32 -3.72 -1.37
C ASP A 59 15.69 -3.04 -1.19
N PRO A 60 15.73 -1.78 -0.70
CA PRO A 60 16.99 -1.08 -0.46
C PRO A 60 17.88 -1.73 0.60
N ILE A 61 17.35 -2.63 1.45
CA ILE A 61 18.14 -3.32 2.47
C ILE A 61 18.70 -4.68 2.00
N GLY A 62 18.36 -5.12 0.78
CA GLY A 62 18.77 -6.42 0.25
C GLY A 62 18.08 -7.58 0.97
N ASP A 63 18.84 -8.57 1.41
CA ASP A 63 18.33 -9.81 2.03
C ASP A 63 17.72 -9.63 3.43
N GLY A 64 17.65 -8.40 3.95
CA GLY A 64 17.16 -8.13 5.31
C GLY A 64 15.69 -8.48 5.55
N ASP A 65 14.84 -8.42 4.52
CA ASP A 65 13.41 -8.79 4.58
C ASP A 65 13.11 -10.14 3.90
N GLY A 66 14.15 -10.82 3.40
CA GLY A 66 14.06 -12.11 2.71
C GLY A 66 14.57 -12.07 1.26
N PRO A 67 14.55 -13.25 0.59
CA PRO A 67 15.21 -13.43 -0.71
C PRO A 67 14.43 -12.84 -1.90
N ASN A 68 13.19 -12.40 -1.71
CA ASN A 68 12.39 -11.77 -2.75
C ASN A 68 12.27 -10.26 -2.49
N TYR A 69 13.10 -9.49 -3.18
CA TYR A 69 13.20 -8.04 -3.00
C TYR A 69 11.97 -7.24 -3.45
N TYR A 70 11.01 -7.91 -4.10
CA TYR A 70 9.78 -7.30 -4.58
C TYR A 70 8.54 -7.77 -3.81
N ALA A 71 8.69 -8.69 -2.85
CA ALA A 71 7.58 -9.21 -2.07
C ALA A 71 7.00 -8.14 -1.14
N TYR A 72 5.68 -7.97 -1.19
CA TYR A 72 4.98 -7.14 -0.22
C TYR A 72 4.63 -7.99 1.01
N VAL A 73 5.13 -7.58 2.19
CA VAL A 73 4.78 -8.13 3.52
C VAL A 73 4.78 -9.67 3.59
N HIS A 74 5.85 -10.28 3.06
CA HIS A 74 6.03 -11.74 3.01
C HIS A 74 4.85 -12.49 2.37
N ASN A 75 4.12 -11.86 1.45
CA ASN A 75 2.88 -12.33 0.85
C ASN A 75 1.76 -12.64 1.85
N ASN A 76 1.80 -12.04 3.05
CA ASN A 76 0.78 -12.22 4.08
C ASN A 76 0.37 -10.89 4.74
N PRO A 77 -0.36 -10.03 4.01
CA PRO A 77 -0.78 -8.71 4.48
C PRO A 77 -1.82 -8.72 5.59
N LEU A 78 -2.32 -9.91 5.98
CA LEU A 78 -3.21 -10.08 7.12
C LEU A 78 -2.44 -10.25 8.44
N LEU A 79 -1.17 -10.67 8.38
CA LEU A 79 -0.31 -10.85 9.54
C LEU A 79 0.87 -9.87 9.57
N TYR A 80 1.19 -9.21 8.46
CA TYR A 80 2.36 -8.35 8.39
C TYR A 80 2.03 -6.96 7.85
N ASN A 81 2.76 -5.96 8.35
CA ASN A 81 2.71 -4.58 7.89
C ASN A 81 4.13 -4.05 7.62
N ASP A 82 4.32 -3.31 6.52
CA ASP A 82 5.57 -2.60 6.23
C ASP A 82 5.37 -1.09 6.48
N PRO A 83 5.99 -0.49 7.52
CA PRO A 83 5.79 0.91 7.87
C PRO A 83 6.43 1.91 6.93
N ASP A 84 7.53 1.59 6.25
CA ASP A 84 8.28 2.57 5.43
C ASP A 84 8.72 2.07 4.05
N GLY A 85 8.39 0.81 3.72
CA GLY A 85 8.79 0.16 2.49
C GLY A 85 10.19 -0.44 2.59
N ARG A 86 10.55 -1.08 3.70
CA ARG A 86 11.85 -1.75 3.89
C ARG A 86 11.76 -3.07 4.64
N LEU A 87 10.91 -3.15 5.65
CA LEU A 87 10.83 -4.31 6.54
C LEU A 87 9.39 -4.56 6.93
N ALA A 88 8.97 -5.80 6.77
CA ALA A 88 7.67 -6.25 7.24
C ALA A 88 7.74 -6.68 8.71
N PHE A 89 6.79 -6.20 9.52
CA PHE A 89 6.64 -6.57 10.93
C PHE A 89 5.32 -7.29 11.14
N LEU A 90 5.32 -8.27 12.05
CA LEU A 90 4.11 -8.96 12.49
C LEU A 90 3.20 -7.97 13.22
N ILE A 91 1.90 -7.96 12.89
CA ILE A 91 0.85 -7.14 13.53
C ILE A 91 0.05 -7.90 14.59
#